data_AF-A0A497AI44-F1
#
_entry.id   AF-A0A497AI44-F1
#
_cell.length_a   1.000
_cell.length_b   1.000
_cell.length_c   1.000
_cell.angle_alpha   90.00
_cell.angle_beta   90.00
_cell.angle_gamma   90.00
#
_symmetry.space_group_name_H-M   'P 1'
#
loop_
_entity.id
_entity.type
_entity.pdbx_description
1 polymer ?
#
loop_
_entity_poly.entity_id
_entity_poly.type
_entity_poly.pdbx_seq_one_letter_code
_entity_poly.pdbx_strand_id
1 'polypeptide(L)'
;MFLKVLVHSSGHPDITRNIRAKLDTGADVSAIPASLAKELGLRPESQLLVEGYDLNLVTLHTYYIALVVAQVRFRRLEVITFPEEYVLLGRDALNHFYARMNGPALTFDLSTSPL
;
A
#
# COMPACT_ATOMS: atom_id res chain seq x y z
N MET A 1 2.85 -1.22 14.49
CA MET A 1 1.39 -1.04 14.52
C MET A 1 0.85 -1.32 13.13
N PHE A 2 -0.28 -2.02 13.02
CA PHE A 2 -0.88 -2.39 11.74
C PHE A 2 -2.37 -2.07 11.73
N LEU A 3 -2.91 -1.69 10.57
CA LEU A 3 -4.35 -1.76 10.29
C LEU A 3 -4.66 -2.90 9.32
N LYS A 4 -5.92 -3.31 9.24
CA LYS A 4 -6.39 -4.22 8.21
C LYS A 4 -6.81 -3.41 6.97
N VAL A 5 -6.43 -3.91 5.81
CA VAL A 5 -6.87 -3.40 4.51
C VAL A 5 -7.43 -4.53 3.67
N LEU A 6 -8.30 -4.19 2.73
CA LEU A 6 -8.75 -5.10 1.69
C LEU A 6 -8.02 -4.80 0.40
N VAL A 7 -7.43 -5.83 -0.21
CA VAL A 7 -6.76 -5.73 -1.51
C VAL A 7 -7.41 -6.71 -2.48
N HIS A 8 -7.66 -6.26 -3.70
CA HIS A 8 -8.08 -7.13 -4.80
C HIS A 8 -7.46 -6.66 -6.13
N SER A 9 -7.49 -7.52 -7.15
CA SER A 9 -7.10 -7.13 -8.50
C SER A 9 -8.00 -6.01 -9.02
N SER A 10 -7.43 -5.00 -9.67
CA SER A 10 -8.19 -3.85 -10.21
C SER A 10 -9.17 -4.24 -11.33
N GLY A 11 -8.89 -5.32 -12.07
CA GLY A 11 -9.75 -5.84 -13.15
C GLY A 11 -10.68 -6.99 -12.74
N HIS A 12 -10.38 -7.69 -11.63
CA HIS A 12 -11.11 -8.89 -11.18
C HIS A 12 -11.40 -8.81 -9.67
N PRO A 13 -12.56 -8.29 -9.25
CA PRO A 13 -12.88 -8.10 -7.83
C PRO A 13 -13.17 -9.41 -7.07
N ASP A 14 -13.29 -10.53 -7.77
CA ASP A 14 -13.72 -11.82 -7.22
C ASP A 14 -12.72 -12.40 -6.20
N ILE A 15 -11.45 -12.01 -6.29
CA ILE A 15 -10.40 -12.42 -5.37
C ILE A 15 -10.01 -11.23 -4.49
N THR A 16 -10.55 -11.21 -3.27
CA THR A 16 -10.22 -10.21 -2.25
C THR A 16 -9.40 -10.84 -1.11
N ARG A 17 -8.44 -10.09 -0.57
CA ARG A 17 -7.61 -10.47 0.57
C ARG A 17 -7.66 -9.41 1.67
N ASN A 18 -7.94 -9.86 2.89
CA ASN A 18 -7.72 -9.08 4.09
C ASN A 18 -6.25 -9.24 4.48
N ILE A 19 -5.50 -8.14 4.53
CA ILE A 19 -4.08 -8.17 4.88
C ILE A 19 -3.74 -7.03 5.83
N ARG A 20 -2.72 -7.24 6.65
CA ARG A 20 -2.19 -6.19 7.52
C ARG A 20 -1.45 -5.16 6.67
N ALA A 21 -1.59 -3.90 7.04
CA ALA A 21 -0.87 -2.79 6.43
C ALA A 21 -0.15 -1.95 7.48
N LYS A 22 1.00 -1.40 7.11
CA LYS A 22 1.78 -0.46 7.91
C LYS A 22 1.76 0.90 7.22
N LEU A 23 1.56 1.96 8.00
CA LEU A 23 1.72 3.34 7.52
C LEU A 23 3.21 3.64 7.42
N ASP A 24 3.63 4.15 6.28
CA ASP A 24 5.00 4.60 6.07
C ASP A 24 5.00 5.96 5.38
N THR A 25 5.15 7.01 6.19
CA THR A 25 5.25 8.37 5.68
C THR A 25 6.56 8.65 4.96
N GLY A 26 7.55 7.76 5.05
CA GLY A 26 8.85 7.85 4.36
C GLY A 26 8.80 7.36 2.91
N ALA A 27 7.88 6.44 2.59
CA ALA A 27 7.72 5.90 1.25
C ALA A 27 6.86 6.81 0.34
N ASP A 28 7.32 7.04 -0.89
CA ASP A 28 6.52 7.73 -1.91
C ASP A 28 5.36 6.87 -2.44
N VAL A 29 5.64 5.58 -2.67
CA VAL A 29 4.73 4.64 -3.31
C VAL A 29 4.42 3.48 -2.35
N SER A 30 3.18 3.00 -2.39
CA SER A 30 2.74 1.86 -1.63
C SER A 30 3.30 0.54 -2.18
N ALA A 31 3.57 -0.41 -1.29
CA ALA A 31 4.11 -1.72 -1.64
C ALA A 31 3.23 -2.86 -1.13
N ILE A 32 3.13 -3.93 -1.92
CA ILE A 32 2.41 -5.15 -1.54
C ILE A 32 3.35 -6.36 -1.50
N PRO A 33 3.05 -7.39 -0.70
CA PRO A 33 3.82 -8.63 -0.71
C PRO A 33 3.92 -9.22 -2.12
N ALA A 34 5.10 -9.69 -2.51
CA ALA A 34 5.26 -10.41 -3.77
C ALA A 34 4.36 -11.67 -3.84
N SER A 35 4.14 -12.33 -2.70
CA SER A 35 3.19 -13.44 -2.56
C SER A 35 1.75 -13.01 -2.87
N LEU A 36 1.33 -11.84 -2.37
CA LEU A 36 -0.01 -11.30 -2.62
C LEU A 36 -0.21 -10.99 -4.11
N ALA A 37 0.78 -10.40 -4.78
CA ALA A 37 0.70 -10.15 -6.21
C ALA A 37 0.51 -11.44 -7.01
N LYS A 38 1.22 -12.51 -6.65
CA LYS A 38 1.07 -13.85 -7.24
C LYS A 38 -0.31 -14.45 -6.96
N GLU A 39 -0.78 -14.38 -5.72
CA GLU A 39 -2.11 -14.90 -5.32
C GLU A 39 -3.26 -14.21 -6.07
N LEU A 40 -3.16 -12.90 -6.27
CA LEU A 40 -4.15 -12.11 -7.00
C LEU A 40 -4.00 -12.23 -8.53
N GLY A 41 -2.99 -12.96 -9.02
CA GLY A 41 -2.73 -13.14 -10.44
C GLY A 41 -2.39 -11.83 -11.15
N LEU A 42 -1.75 -10.87 -10.46
CA LEU A 42 -1.43 -9.56 -11.02
C LEU A 42 -0.38 -9.70 -12.12
N ARG A 43 -0.53 -8.88 -13.16
CA ARG A 43 0.46 -8.75 -14.23
C ARG A 43 1.23 -7.44 -14.05
N PRO A 44 2.55 -7.42 -14.32
CA PRO A 44 3.28 -6.17 -14.41
C PRO A 44 2.67 -5.28 -15.50
N GLU A 45 2.47 -4.00 -15.18
CA GLU A 45 1.83 -3.03 -16.09
C GLU A 45 2.78 -1.89 -16.46
N SER A 46 3.71 -1.52 -15.56
CA SER A 46 4.73 -0.50 -15.81
C SER A 46 6.03 -0.82 -15.06
N GLN A 47 6.96 0.13 -15.09
CA GLN A 47 8.19 0.13 -14.31
C GLN A 47 8.39 1.49 -13.64
N LEU A 48 8.96 1.47 -12.44
CA LEU A 48 9.28 2.66 -11.66
C LEU A 48 10.74 2.59 -11.21
N LEU A 49 11.46 3.70 -11.36
CA LEU A 49 12.77 3.88 -10.73
C LEU A 49 12.54 4.28 -9.27
N VAL A 50 13.03 3.46 -8.34
CA VAL A 50 12.87 3.67 -6.90
C VAL A 50 14.24 3.80 -6.26
N GLU A 51 14.39 4.76 -5.36
CA GLU A 51 15.53 4.86 -4.45
C GLU A 51 15.19 4.13 -3.15
N GLY A 52 15.97 3.10 -2.83
CA GLY A 52 15.86 2.40 -1.55
C GLY A 52 16.40 3.22 -0.39
N TYR A 53 16.15 2.75 0.84
CA TYR A 53 16.73 3.37 2.05
C TYR A 53 18.28 3.29 2.08
N ASP A 54 18.85 2.41 1.26
CA ASP A 54 20.28 2.18 1.08
C ASP A 54 20.89 3.09 0.00
N LEU A 55 20.12 4.03 -0.54
CA LEU A 55 20.49 4.98 -1.61
C LEU A 55 20.79 4.31 -2.95
N ASN A 56 20.40 3.04 -3.11
CA ASN A 56 20.51 2.37 -4.40
C ASN A 56 19.26 2.63 -5.24
N LEU A 57 19.49 3.02 -6.49
CA LEU A 57 18.44 3.16 -7.49
C LEU A 57 18.18 1.81 -8.14
N VAL A 58 16.92 1.35 -8.09
CA VAL A 58 16.48 0.09 -8.69
C VAL A 58 15.23 0.32 -9.51
N THR A 59 15.19 -0.26 -10.71
CA THR A 59 13.97 -0.29 -11.53
C THR A 59 13.12 -1.49 -11.14
N LEU A 60 11.90 -1.24 -10.65
CA LEU A 60 10.96 -2.26 -10.23
C LEU A 60 9.74 -2.29 -11.14
N HIS A 61 9.18 -3.48 -11.35
CA HIS A 61 7.85 -3.61 -11.96
C HIS A 61 6.77 -3.07 -11.01
N THR A 62 5.77 -2.44 -11.61
CA THR A 62 4.57 -1.98 -10.88
C THR A 62 3.34 -2.74 -11.32
N TYR A 63 2.35 -2.75 -10.43
CA TYR A 63 1.09 -3.47 -10.55
C TYR A 63 -0.06 -2.57 -10.16
N TYR A 64 -1.25 -2.80 -10.72
CA TYR A 64 -2.46 -2.06 -10.34
C TYR A 64 -3.40 -2.90 -9.48
N ILE A 65 -3.64 -2.42 -8.26
CA ILE A 65 -4.59 -3.01 -7.32
C ILE A 65 -5.77 -2.08 -7.08
N ALA A 66 -6.85 -2.64 -6.55
CA ALA A 66 -7.81 -1.88 -5.79
C ALA A 66 -7.56 -2.11 -4.29
N LEU A 67 -7.67 -1.03 -3.51
CA LEU A 67 -7.39 -0.99 -2.08
C LEU A 67 -8.57 -0.35 -1.35
N VAL A 68 -9.00 -0.97 -0.25
CA VAL A 68 -9.93 -0.34 0.70
C VAL A 68 -9.24 -0.22 2.06
N VAL A 69 -9.17 1.01 2.55
CA VAL A 69 -8.53 1.37 3.82
C VAL A 69 -9.30 2.51 4.48
N ALA A 70 -9.64 2.36 5.75
CA ALA A 70 -10.37 3.36 6.54
C ALA A 70 -11.57 3.98 5.79
N GLN A 71 -12.40 3.13 5.17
CA GLN A 71 -13.59 3.49 4.36
C GLN A 71 -13.32 4.22 3.02
N VAL A 72 -12.07 4.57 2.72
CA VAL A 72 -11.67 5.07 1.40
C VAL A 72 -11.38 3.91 0.47
N ARG A 73 -11.87 4.02 -0.77
CA ARG A 73 -11.65 3.02 -1.82
C ARG A 73 -10.84 3.61 -2.97
N PHE A 74 -9.65 3.07 -3.15
CA PHE A 74 -8.82 3.27 -4.33
C PHE A 74 -9.21 2.21 -5.35
N ARG A 75 -9.82 2.62 -6.47
CA ARG A 75 -10.20 1.66 -7.54
C ARG A 75 -9.00 1.16 -8.32
N ARG A 76 -7.96 1.98 -8.40
CA ARG A 76 -6.72 1.71 -9.12
C ARG A 76 -5.60 2.46 -8.42
N LEU A 77 -4.73 1.74 -7.73
CA LEU A 77 -3.52 2.23 -7.09
C LEU A 77 -2.33 1.49 -7.70
N GLU A 78 -1.33 2.23 -8.15
CA GLU A 78 -0.07 1.67 -8.63
C GLU A 78 0.79 1.29 -7.43
N VAL A 79 1.28 0.06 -7.40
CA VAL A 79 2.09 -0.45 -6.29
C VAL A 79 3.30 -1.21 -6.81
N ILE A 80 4.35 -1.23 -6.01
CA ILE A 80 5.49 -2.16 -6.21
C ILE A 80 5.32 -3.40 -5.35
N THR A 81 6.13 -4.42 -5.61
CA THR A 81 6.25 -5.59 -4.74
C THR A 81 7.49 -5.52 -3.86
N PHE A 82 7.41 -6.10 -2.67
CA PHE A 82 8.53 -6.22 -1.72
C PHE A 82 8.44 -7.56 -0.95
N PRO A 83 9.50 -7.99 -0.24
CA PRO A 83 9.60 -9.36 0.28
C PRO A 83 8.82 -9.60 1.59
N GLU A 84 8.20 -8.58 2.17
CA GLU A 84 7.47 -8.69 3.44
C GLU A 84 6.05 -9.27 3.26
N GLU A 85 5.44 -9.69 4.37
CA GLU A 85 4.10 -10.31 4.41
C GLU A 85 2.95 -9.33 4.73
N TYR A 86 3.21 -8.03 4.65
CA TYR A 86 2.23 -6.97 4.91
C TYR A 86 2.24 -5.93 3.81
N VAL A 87 1.20 -5.11 3.72
CA VAL A 87 1.16 -3.96 2.81
C VAL A 87 1.85 -2.77 3.46
N LEU A 88 2.64 -2.03 2.70
CA LEU A 88 3.20 -0.75 3.12
C LEU A 88 2.42 0.36 2.42
N LEU A 89 1.78 1.23 3.18
CA LEU A 89 1.02 2.38 2.66
C LEU A 89 1.95 3.60 2.64
N GLY A 90 2.34 4.00 1.43
CA GLY A 90 3.15 5.19 1.17
C GLY A 90 2.30 6.46 1.03
N ARG A 91 2.97 7.58 0.72
CA ARG A 91 2.33 8.89 0.57
C ARG A 91 1.30 8.93 -0.56
N ASP A 92 1.48 8.14 -1.62
CA ASP A 92 0.49 7.95 -2.69
C ASP A 92 -0.92 7.58 -2.19
N ALA A 93 -1.01 6.76 -1.13
CA ALA A 93 -2.26 6.42 -0.46
C ALA A 93 -2.53 7.35 0.75
N LEU A 94 -1.50 7.65 1.54
CA LEU A 94 -1.65 8.37 2.82
C LEU A 94 -2.05 9.85 2.64
N ASN A 95 -1.72 10.48 1.52
CA ASN A 95 -2.10 11.87 1.24
C ASN A 95 -3.63 12.07 1.09
N HIS A 96 -4.42 10.99 1.09
CA HIS A 96 -5.88 11.03 1.11
C HIS A 96 -6.47 11.05 2.54
N PHE A 97 -5.62 11.08 3.57
CA PHE A 97 -6.01 11.06 4.96
C PHE A 97 -5.32 12.16 5.76
N TYR A 98 -6.03 12.69 6.74
CA TYR A 98 -5.43 13.30 7.92
C TYR A 98 -5.01 12.17 8.86
N ALA A 99 -3.70 12.02 9.08
CA ALA A 99 -3.13 11.00 9.95
C ALA A 99 -2.61 11.62 11.25
N ARG A 100 -3.04 11.09 12.40
CA ARG A 100 -2.50 11.43 13.71
C ARG A 100 -1.72 10.25 14.26
N MET A 101 -0.46 10.46 14.61
CA MET A 101 0.42 9.45 15.18
C MET A 101 0.66 9.75 16.66
N ASN A 102 0.36 8.81 17.55
CA ASN A 102 0.73 8.88 18.96
C ASN A 102 1.86 7.88 19.21
N GLY A 103 3.10 8.36 19.06
CA GLY A 103 4.32 7.56 19.23
C GLY A 103 4.41 6.89 20.60
N PRO A 104 4.28 7.62 21.72
CA PRO A 104 4.36 7.04 23.07
C PRO A 104 3.34 5.92 23.34
N ALA A 105 2.11 6.04 22.81
CA ALA A 105 1.08 5.01 22.97
C ALA A 105 1.10 3.93 21.88
N LEU A 106 1.93 4.10 20.84
CA LEU A 106 1.94 3.25 19.64
C LEU A 106 0.54 3.12 19.02
N THR A 107 -0.21 4.22 18.95
CA THR A 107 -1.54 4.31 18.31
C THR A 107 -1.54 5.31 17.16
N PHE A 108 -2.48 5.17 16.21
CA PHE A 108 -2.73 6.16 15.17
C PHE A 108 -4.22 6.26 14.87
N ASP A 109 -4.62 7.38 14.29
CA ASP A 109 -5.94 7.62 13.72
C ASP A 109 -5.80 8.10 12.26
N LEU A 110 -6.72 7.66 11.41
CA LEU A 110 -6.88 8.14 10.03
C LEU A 110 -8.28 8.74 9.87
N SER A 111 -8.37 9.92 9.26
CA SER A 111 -9.62 10.61 8.96
C SER A 111 -9.59 11.19 7.55
N THR A 112 -10.74 11.30 6.89
CA THR A 112 -10.88 11.99 5.59
C THR A 112 -11.27 13.47 5.75
N SER A 113 -11.55 13.89 6.98
CA SER A 113 -11.81 15.29 7.35
C SER A 113 -10.73 15.79 8.30
N PRO A 114 -10.45 17.11 8.32
CA PRO A 114 -9.52 17.71 9.26
C PRO A 114 -9.83 17.25 10.70
N LEU A 115 -8.77 16.96 11.46
CA LEU A 115 -8.83 16.53 12.86
C LEU A 115 -9.04 17.70 13.82
#